data_AF-A0A3D4WLK7-F1
#
_entry.id   AF-A0A3D4WLK7-F1
#
_cell.length_a   1.000
_cell.length_b   1.000
_cell.length_c   1.000
_cell.angle_alpha   90.00
_cell.angle_beta   90.00
_cell.angle_gamma   90.00
#
_symmetry.space_group_name_H-M   'P 1'
#
loop_
_entity.id
_entity.type
_entity.pdbx_description
1 polymer ?
#
loop_
_entity_poly.entity_id
_entity_poly.type
_entity_poly.pdbx_seq_one_letter_code
_entity_poly.pdbx_strand_id
1 'polypeptide(L)'
;MTKQAKGGQTNAEIVAGTNDLLILERIGRECVAAFLRERKAAFCKVFGTQADYQARDPRQTGNSVCWAWLIGVPLSGGPAAGLALCD
;
A
#
# COMPACT_ATOMS: atom_id res chain seq x y z
N MET A 1 -25.22 -8.10 21.98
CA MET A 1 -24.56 -7.87 20.68
C MET A 1 -23.29 -7.07 20.92
N THR A 2 -22.13 -7.72 20.91
CA THR A 2 -20.84 -7.03 21.05
C THR A 2 -20.54 -6.29 19.75
N LYS A 3 -20.66 -4.97 19.80
CA LYS A 3 -20.24 -4.04 18.75
C LYS A 3 -18.73 -4.21 18.61
N GLN A 4 -18.26 -5.05 17.69
CA GLN A 4 -16.82 -5.14 17.39
C GLN A 4 -16.35 -3.75 17.02
N ALA A 5 -15.48 -3.19 17.85
CA ALA A 5 -14.86 -1.90 17.58
C ALA A 5 -13.97 -2.07 16.35
N LYS A 6 -14.54 -1.85 15.15
CA LYS A 6 -13.72 -1.56 13.97
C LYS A 6 -13.02 -0.24 14.26
N GLY A 7 -11.81 -0.33 14.78
CA GLY A 7 -11.08 0.78 15.39
C GLY A 7 -9.67 0.86 14.85
N GLY A 8 -9.25 2.08 14.51
CA GLY A 8 -7.89 2.40 14.11
C GLY A 8 -7.64 2.38 12.60
N GLN A 9 -6.39 2.69 12.27
CA GLN A 9 -5.80 2.66 10.94
C GLN A 9 -4.79 1.51 10.87
N THR A 10 -4.78 0.77 9.76
CA THR A 10 -3.67 -0.12 9.42
C THR A 10 -2.73 0.57 8.44
N ASN A 11 -1.43 0.38 8.64
CA ASN A 11 -0.40 0.66 7.64
C ASN A 11 0.32 -0.66 7.33
N ALA A 12 0.29 -1.09 6.08
CA ALA A 12 0.91 -2.35 5.65
C ALA A 12 1.93 -2.09 4.55
N GLU A 13 3.04 -2.83 4.59
CA GLU A 13 4.07 -2.84 3.58
C GLU A 13 4.18 -4.25 2.99
N ILE A 14 4.23 -4.34 1.66
CA ILE A 14 4.23 -5.61 0.92
C ILE A 14 5.34 -5.57 -0.13
N VAL A 15 6.03 -6.69 -0.34
CA VAL A 15 6.96 -6.88 -1.47
C VAL A 15 6.28 -7.77 -2.50
N ALA A 16 6.06 -7.27 -3.71
CA ALA A 16 5.31 -7.99 -4.75
C ALA A 16 6.18 -8.96 -5.57
N GLY A 17 7.49 -8.75 -5.62
CA GLY A 17 8.41 -9.53 -6.45
C GLY A 17 8.30 -9.23 -7.95
N THR A 18 7.74 -8.07 -8.32
CA THR A 18 7.56 -7.62 -9.70
C THR A 18 7.55 -6.09 -9.75
N ASN A 19 8.03 -5.50 -10.84
CA ASN A 19 7.97 -4.05 -11.08
C ASN A 19 6.79 -3.61 -11.96
N ASP A 20 5.88 -4.54 -12.30
CA ASP A 20 4.69 -4.22 -13.06
C ASP A 20 3.73 -3.37 -12.22
N LEU A 21 3.56 -2.11 -12.62
CA LEU A 21 2.76 -1.13 -11.91
C LEU A 21 1.29 -1.54 -11.75
N LEU A 22 0.70 -2.20 -12.75
CA LEU A 22 -0.68 -2.67 -12.69
C LEU A 22 -0.84 -3.78 -11.66
N ILE A 23 0.18 -4.64 -11.53
CA ILE A 23 0.21 -5.66 -10.48
C ILE A 23 0.36 -5.01 -9.10
N LEU A 24 1.25 -4.02 -8.95
CA LEU A 24 1.42 -3.30 -7.67
C LEU A 24 0.13 -2.59 -7.24
N GLU A 25 -0.53 -1.91 -8.17
CA GLU A 25 -1.81 -1.26 -7.93
C GLU A 25 -2.87 -2.27 -7.47
N ARG A 26 -2.99 -3.39 -8.17
CA ARG A 26 -3.95 -4.45 -7.83
C ARG A 26 -3.74 -4.99 -6.43
N ILE A 27 -2.49 -5.35 -6.08
CA ILE A 27 -2.14 -5.85 -4.74
C ILE A 27 -2.49 -4.80 -3.68
N GLY A 28 -2.20 -3.53 -3.95
CA GLY A 28 -2.52 -2.43 -3.03
C GLY A 28 -4.02 -2.30 -2.77
N ARG A 29 -4.84 -2.37 -3.83
CA ARG A 29 -6.32 -2.32 -3.72
C ARG A 29 -6.85 -3.51 -2.92
N GLU A 30 -6.37 -4.71 -3.18
CA GLU A 30 -6.75 -5.94 -2.46
C GLU A 30 -6.37 -5.85 -0.97
N CYS A 31 -5.17 -5.33 -0.66
CA CYS A 31 -4.71 -5.09 0.70
C CYS A 31 -5.60 -4.10 1.47
N VAL A 32 -5.94 -2.95 0.88
CA VAL A 32 -6.83 -1.96 1.50
C VAL A 32 -8.21 -2.55 1.73
N ALA A 33 -8.77 -3.26 0.76
CA ALA A 33 -10.07 -3.90 0.87
C ALA A 33 -10.11 -4.95 1.99
N ALA A 34 -9.03 -5.70 2.19
CA ALA A 34 -8.93 -6.66 3.28
C ALA A 34 -8.96 -5.97 4.66
N PHE A 35 -8.14 -4.94 4.87
CA PHE A 35 -8.07 -4.26 6.17
C PHE A 35 -9.33 -3.46 6.51
N LEU A 36 -10.02 -2.88 5.52
CA LEU A 36 -11.27 -2.15 5.75
C LEU A 36 -12.43 -3.06 6.20
N ARG A 37 -12.28 -4.40 6.14
CA ARG A 37 -13.25 -5.32 6.77
C ARG A 37 -13.26 -5.18 8.28
N GLU A 38 -12.14 -4.83 8.88
CA GLU A 38 -11.96 -4.78 10.34
C GLU A 38 -11.54 -3.40 10.87
N ARG A 39 -11.06 -2.51 10.00
CA ARG A 39 -10.49 -1.21 10.34
C ARG A 39 -11.27 -0.06 9.71
N LYS A 40 -11.11 1.15 10.27
CA LYS A 40 -11.74 2.37 9.72
C LYS A 40 -10.91 3.00 8.61
N ALA A 41 -9.61 2.75 8.62
CA ALA A 41 -8.65 3.27 7.68
C ALA A 41 -7.60 2.21 7.37
N ALA A 42 -7.06 2.26 6.16
CA ALA A 42 -5.99 1.36 5.73
C ALA A 42 -5.13 2.07 4.70
N PHE A 43 -3.82 1.99 4.87
CA PHE A 43 -2.82 2.35 3.87
C PHE A 43 -1.97 1.12 3.58
N CYS A 44 -1.77 0.83 2.30
CA CYS A 44 -0.93 -0.24 1.81
C CYS A 44 0.11 0.34 0.87
N LYS A 45 1.38 0.06 1.16
CA LYS A 45 2.52 0.39 0.30
C LYS A 45 3.09 -0.91 -0.26
N VAL A 46 3.05 -1.05 -1.58
CA VAL A 46 3.49 -2.25 -2.28
C VAL A 46 4.78 -1.92 -3.02
N PHE A 47 5.90 -2.48 -2.57
CA PHE A 47 7.20 -2.36 -3.20
C PHE A 47 7.35 -3.39 -4.31
N GLY A 48 8.06 -3.00 -5.38
CA GLY A 48 8.28 -3.88 -6.52
C GLY A 48 9.13 -5.09 -6.17
N THR A 49 10.36 -4.85 -5.76
CA THR A 49 11.33 -5.87 -5.36
C THR A 49 11.76 -5.75 -3.90
N GLN A 50 12.46 -6.77 -3.40
CA GLN A 50 13.12 -6.72 -2.09
C GLN A 50 14.16 -5.60 -2.02
N ALA A 51 14.84 -5.30 -3.13
CA ALA A 51 15.80 -4.21 -3.21
C ALA A 51 15.08 -2.85 -3.06
N ASP A 52 13.94 -2.64 -3.72
CA ASP A 52 13.15 -1.41 -3.57
C ASP A 52 12.66 -1.20 -2.12
N TYR A 53 12.26 -2.29 -1.45
CA TYR A 53 11.89 -2.25 -0.03
C TYR A 53 13.07 -1.92 0.90
N GLN A 54 14.26 -2.41 0.59
CA GLN A 54 15.47 -2.16 1.38
C GLN A 54 16.07 -0.79 1.11
N ALA A 55 15.94 -0.27 -0.11
CA ALA A 55 16.49 1.01 -0.52
C ALA A 55 15.98 2.16 0.36
N ARG A 56 14.68 2.18 0.71
CA ARG A 56 13.89 3.12 1.57
C ARG A 56 14.09 4.64 1.36
N ASP A 57 15.24 5.06 0.89
CA ASP A 57 15.62 6.35 0.35
C ASP A 57 15.25 6.37 -1.15
N PRO A 58 14.36 7.27 -1.60
CA PRO A 58 14.03 7.45 -3.02
C PRO A 58 15.24 7.78 -3.90
N ARG A 59 16.41 8.09 -3.32
CA ARG A 59 17.64 8.33 -4.09
C ARG A 59 18.42 7.06 -4.40
N GLN A 60 18.03 5.93 -3.81
CA GLN A 60 18.74 4.64 -3.91
C GLN A 60 17.85 3.50 -4.42
N THR A 61 16.63 3.81 -4.82
CA THR A 61 15.69 2.88 -5.45
C THR A 61 16.31 2.31 -6.72
N GLY A 62 16.06 1.02 -6.98
CA GLY A 62 16.78 0.25 -8.01
C GLY A 62 16.47 0.71 -9.44
N ASN A 63 16.82 -0.08 -10.46
CA ASN A 63 16.54 0.22 -11.88
C ASN A 63 15.04 0.24 -12.26
N SER A 64 14.14 0.34 -11.28
CA SER A 64 12.70 0.34 -11.44
C SER A 64 12.22 1.75 -11.77
N VAL A 65 11.47 1.93 -12.87
CA VAL A 65 10.87 3.24 -13.20
C VAL A 65 9.96 3.73 -12.06
N CYS A 66 9.29 2.80 -11.37
CA CYS A 66 8.58 3.06 -10.12
C CYS A 66 8.95 1.97 -9.11
N TRP A 67 9.23 2.37 -7.88
CA TRP A 67 9.73 1.50 -6.82
C TRP A 67 8.65 1.05 -5.83
N ALA A 68 7.51 1.75 -5.80
CA ALA A 68 6.34 1.31 -5.03
C ALA A 68 5.01 1.87 -5.55
N TRP A 69 3.92 1.26 -5.10
CA TRP A 69 2.56 1.79 -5.18
C TRP A 69 2.01 2.04 -3.78
N LEU A 70 1.55 3.25 -3.51
CA LEU A 70 0.89 3.62 -2.25
C LEU A 70 -0.60 3.79 -2.50
N ILE A 71 -1.45 3.17 -1.67
CA ILE A 71 -2.90 3.38 -1.72
C ILE A 71 -3.50 3.33 -0.33
N GLY A 72 -4.52 4.14 -0.07
CA GLY A 72 -5.23 4.04 1.20
C GLY A 72 -6.52 4.83 1.31
N VAL A 73 -7.25 4.55 2.40
CA VAL A 73 -8.43 5.27 2.87
C VAL A 73 -8.10 5.87 4.23
N PRO A 74 -8.21 7.20 4.41
CA PRO A 74 -7.89 7.87 5.67
C PRO A 74 -8.98 7.68 6.74
N LEU A 75 -8.65 7.97 7.99
CA LEU A 75 -9.59 7.91 9.12
C LEU A 75 -10.78 8.87 8.98
N SER A 76 -10.61 9.96 8.24
CA SER A 76 -11.70 10.89 7.88
C SER A 76 -12.73 10.27 6.94
N GLY A 77 -12.47 9.07 6.40
CA GLY A 77 -13.24 8.47 5.32
C GLY A 77 -12.90 9.07 3.96
N GLY A 78 -13.43 8.46 2.90
CA GLY A 78 -13.21 8.87 1.51
C GLY A 78 -12.91 7.67 0.59
N PRO A 79 -12.85 7.90 -0.73
CA PRO A 79 -12.42 6.86 -1.67
C PRO A 79 -10.96 6.50 -1.44
N ALA A 80 -10.58 5.27 -1.79
CA ALA A 80 -9.18 4.88 -1.81
C ALA A 80 -8.44 5.67 -2.89
N ALA A 81 -7.40 6.40 -2.52
CA ALA A 81 -6.53 7.13 -3.44
C ALA A 81 -5.20 6.39 -3.58
N GLY A 82 -4.79 6.15 -4.82
CA GLY A 82 -3.54 5.45 -5.16
C GLY A 82 -2.55 6.38 -5.86
N LEU A 83 -1.25 6.16 -5.62
CA LEU A 83 -0.14 6.88 -6.23
C LEU A 83 1.03 5.94 -6.49
N ALA A 84 1.58 6.00 -7.70
CA ALA A 84 2.87 5.41 -8.03
C ALA A 84 4.00 6.26 -7.43
N LEU A 85 4.96 5.60 -6.77
CA LEU A 85 6.17 6.21 -6.25
C LEU A 85 7.31 5.85 -7.19
N CYS A 86 7.82 6.87 -7.88
CA CYS A 86 8.77 6.80 -8.99
C CYS A 86 9.81 7.91 -8.80
N ASP A 87 10.98 7.76 -9.40
CA ASP A 87 12.09 8.74 -9.33
C ASP A 87 12.02 9.83 -10.42
#